data_AF-A0A061J926-F1
#
_entry.id   AF-A0A061J926-F1
#
_cell.length_a   1.000
_cell.length_b   1.000
_cell.length_c   1.000
_cell.angle_alpha   90.00
_cell.angle_beta   90.00
_cell.angle_gamma   90.00
#
_symmetry.space_group_name_H-M   'P 1'
#
loop_
_entity.id
_entity.type
_entity.pdbx_description
1 polymer ?
#
loop_
_entity_poly.entity_id
_entity_poly.type
_entity_poly.pdbx_seq_one_letter_code
_entity_poly.pdbx_strand_id
1 'polypeptide(L)'
;MMRRWQCRVVVDACAASSRAIAATRGLLGLEQLQDVPTSTSRRPTGMHRGPGKRQTSEKEAELYRFIKRWDLQMREGWDELEAFKGLPKPKRQFGNEAAEVIWPYALLLERVVKVHPFTKSIYVYYGQRQATPQGKLAVETAKRFAREFLIPITFHNSQVYVETEMLLEYNETPWVVVHSLDGGQHILPVHPAEGAPADVAVAQLLSDVVKACEGLAAAVANPKEVTRMLNERPLQNQYVRIDYQWFGDTPDERRSHLVKWDFDPAEVEPTMRQRTRHVLNWLNYDGNLPNHNSVRINVLREKSRLRSPRTTSGPKTFFNSAGSRANARSSRFGGQAAVGK
;
A
#
# COMPACT_ATOMS: atom_id res chain seq x y z
N MET A 1 72.16 18.41 -46.99
CA MET A 1 72.21 19.61 -47.86
C MET A 1 70.78 20.11 -48.10
N MET A 2 70.60 21.41 -48.36
CA MET A 2 69.30 22.08 -48.62
C MET A 2 68.56 21.44 -49.81
N ARG A 3 67.22 21.52 -49.99
CA ARG A 3 66.21 22.60 -49.88
C ARG A 3 64.81 21.95 -49.70
N ARG A 4 63.63 22.59 -49.50
CA ARG A 4 63.09 23.87 -48.92
C ARG A 4 61.60 23.95 -49.40
N TRP A 5 60.69 24.71 -48.74
CA TRP A 5 59.25 24.94 -49.14
C TRP A 5 58.27 23.75 -48.89
N GLN A 6 56.96 23.90 -48.63
CA GLN A 6 56.12 24.95 -47.96
C GLN A 6 54.69 24.39 -47.68
N CYS A 7 53.90 25.11 -46.88
CA CYS A 7 52.42 25.16 -46.86
C CYS A 7 51.54 23.95 -46.44
N ARG A 8 50.88 24.15 -45.27
CA ARG A 8 49.44 23.95 -44.98
C ARG A 8 48.65 22.87 -45.77
N VAL A 9 48.33 21.78 -45.09
CA VAL A 9 47.13 20.97 -45.37
C VAL A 9 45.94 21.61 -44.64
N VAL A 10 45.25 22.54 -45.31
CA VAL A 10 43.93 23.05 -44.90
C VAL A 10 43.11 23.34 -46.16
N VAL A 11 41.91 22.78 -46.24
CA VAL A 11 40.92 22.97 -47.32
C VAL A 11 41.31 22.45 -48.72
N ASP A 12 41.24 21.13 -48.91
CA ASP A 12 40.63 20.57 -50.13
C ASP A 12 39.22 20.10 -49.73
N ALA A 13 38.16 20.90 -49.89
CA ALA A 13 37.57 21.34 -51.16
C ALA A 13 36.91 20.20 -51.95
N CYS A 14 35.64 19.95 -51.63
CA CYS A 14 34.55 20.26 -52.56
C CYS A 14 34.72 19.86 -54.05
N ALA A 15 35.06 18.60 -54.36
CA ALA A 15 35.09 18.11 -55.75
C ALA A 15 34.72 16.63 -55.94
N ALA A 16 33.81 16.08 -55.13
CA ALA A 16 33.17 14.77 -55.38
C ALA A 16 31.65 14.92 -55.23
N SER A 17 31.00 15.75 -56.04
CA SER A 17 30.60 15.40 -57.41
C SER A 17 29.74 14.14 -57.47
N SER A 18 28.48 14.30 -57.06
CA SER A 18 27.28 13.79 -57.76
C SER A 18 27.21 12.30 -58.16
N ARG A 19 26.21 11.59 -57.60
CA ARG A 19 25.12 10.94 -58.36
C ARG A 19 24.06 10.35 -57.44
N ALA A 20 22.78 10.68 -57.71
CA ALA A 20 21.57 10.29 -56.97
C ALA A 20 21.55 10.75 -55.49
N ILE A 21 20.47 11.29 -54.93
CA ILE A 21 19.05 11.04 -55.21
C ILE A 21 18.30 12.36 -55.40
N ALA A 22 17.50 12.46 -56.47
CA ALA A 22 16.47 13.47 -56.56
C ALA A 22 15.20 12.96 -55.85
N ALA A 23 14.86 13.56 -54.71
CA ALA A 23 13.61 13.30 -53.99
C ALA A 23 13.01 14.61 -53.48
N THR A 24 12.01 15.10 -54.22
CA THR A 24 10.84 15.86 -53.76
C THR A 24 10.97 16.77 -52.53
N ARG A 25 10.75 18.08 -52.73
CA ARG A 25 10.36 19.03 -51.67
C ARG A 25 9.25 18.41 -50.79
N GLY A 26 9.52 18.29 -49.49
CA GLY A 26 8.52 17.87 -48.52
C GLY A 26 7.37 18.87 -48.45
N LEU A 27 6.17 18.42 -48.82
CA LEU A 27 4.93 19.17 -48.61
C LEU A 27 4.63 19.20 -47.10
N LEU A 28 4.91 20.35 -46.47
CA LEU A 28 4.42 20.64 -45.12
C LEU A 28 2.88 20.52 -45.10
N GLY A 29 2.35 19.61 -44.26
CA GLY A 29 0.94 19.61 -43.87
C GLY A 29 0.12 18.32 -44.05
N LEU A 30 0.69 17.16 -44.45
CA LEU A 30 -0.12 15.94 -44.72
C LEU A 30 0.40 14.62 -44.11
N GLU A 31 1.22 14.67 -43.06
CA GLU A 31 1.61 13.46 -42.33
C GLU A 31 0.61 13.13 -41.21
N GLN A 32 -0.08 12.00 -41.37
CA GLN A 32 -0.98 11.46 -40.36
C GLN A 32 -0.15 10.92 -39.19
N LEU A 33 -0.27 11.56 -38.02
CA LEU A 33 0.32 11.08 -36.77
C LEU A 33 -0.18 9.68 -36.46
N GLN A 34 0.74 8.72 -36.27
CA GLN A 34 0.43 7.29 -36.15
C GLN A 34 -0.57 6.95 -35.04
N ASP A 35 -0.59 7.72 -33.95
CA ASP A 35 -1.40 7.46 -32.75
C ASP A 35 -2.77 8.16 -32.72
N VAL A 36 -3.18 8.83 -33.81
CA VAL A 36 -4.45 9.56 -33.87
C VAL A 36 -5.52 8.75 -34.61
N PRO A 37 -6.57 8.25 -33.92
CA PRO A 37 -7.66 7.52 -34.57
C PRO A 37 -8.50 8.44 -35.47
N THR A 38 -8.94 7.88 -36.60
CA THR A 38 -9.66 8.63 -37.64
C THR A 38 -11.08 9.03 -37.19
N SER A 39 -11.34 10.34 -37.18
CA SER A 39 -12.60 10.95 -36.74
C SER A 39 -13.84 10.40 -37.47
N THR A 40 -14.84 9.96 -36.70
CA THR A 40 -16.12 9.37 -37.18
C THR A 40 -17.34 10.28 -37.02
N SER A 41 -17.19 11.44 -36.39
CA SER A 41 -18.30 12.27 -35.87
C SER A 41 -19.18 12.98 -36.92
N ARG A 42 -18.75 13.06 -38.19
CA ARG A 42 -19.55 13.60 -39.29
C ARG A 42 -20.06 12.50 -40.21
N ARG A 43 -21.39 12.44 -40.41
CA ARG A 43 -22.02 11.69 -41.51
C ARG A 43 -21.53 12.28 -42.85
N PRO A 44 -21.08 11.46 -43.82
CA PRO A 44 -20.55 11.97 -45.08
C PRO A 44 -21.70 12.44 -46.00
N THR A 45 -21.79 13.75 -46.21
CA THR A 45 -22.58 14.34 -47.30
C THR A 45 -21.74 14.37 -48.57
N GLY A 46 -21.65 13.24 -49.27
CA GLY A 46 -20.89 13.15 -50.53
C GLY A 46 -20.74 11.72 -51.04
N MET A 47 -21.08 11.51 -52.30
CA MET A 47 -20.99 10.21 -52.97
C MET A 47 -19.55 9.96 -53.47
N HIS A 48 -19.05 8.74 -53.28
CA HIS A 48 -17.73 8.24 -53.70
C HIS A 48 -16.47 8.87 -53.07
N ARG A 49 -15.93 8.18 -52.07
CA ARG A 49 -14.58 7.58 -52.07
C ARG A 49 -14.56 6.47 -51.00
N GLY A 50 -13.71 5.45 -51.16
CA GLY A 50 -13.59 4.32 -50.22
C GLY A 50 -12.99 4.74 -48.87
N PRO A 51 -12.44 3.80 -48.06
CA PRO A 51 -11.74 4.09 -46.81
C PRO A 51 -10.36 4.74 -47.05
N GLY A 52 -10.34 5.84 -47.80
CA GLY A 52 -9.19 6.70 -47.95
C GLY A 52 -8.93 7.45 -46.64
N LYS A 53 -7.65 7.48 -46.24
CA LYS A 53 -7.12 8.13 -45.04
C LYS A 53 -7.81 9.48 -44.79
N ARG A 54 -8.71 9.54 -43.79
CA ARG A 54 -9.29 10.79 -43.31
C ARG A 54 -8.18 11.56 -42.62
N GLN A 55 -7.67 12.60 -43.27
CA GLN A 55 -6.67 13.48 -42.67
C GLN A 55 -7.30 14.20 -41.48
N THR A 56 -6.74 13.97 -40.30
CA THR A 56 -7.11 14.65 -39.06
C THR A 56 -6.76 16.13 -39.19
N SER A 57 -7.71 17.01 -38.90
CA SER A 57 -7.42 18.45 -38.87
C SER A 57 -6.39 18.79 -37.78
N GLU A 58 -5.62 19.86 -37.95
CA GLU A 58 -4.60 20.28 -36.97
C GLU A 58 -5.22 20.47 -35.57
N LYS A 59 -6.44 21.02 -35.49
CA LYS A 59 -7.20 21.17 -34.24
C LYS A 59 -7.60 19.84 -33.60
N GLU A 60 -7.96 18.83 -34.39
CA GLU A 60 -8.19 17.47 -33.87
C GLU A 60 -6.87 16.85 -33.38
N ALA A 61 -5.78 16.99 -34.14
CA ALA A 61 -4.47 16.48 -33.75
C ALA A 61 -3.93 17.13 -32.46
N GLU A 62 -4.14 18.43 -32.27
CA GLU A 62 -3.84 19.15 -31.02
C GLU A 62 -4.67 18.62 -29.84
N LEU A 63 -5.98 18.40 -30.04
CA LEU A 63 -6.86 17.81 -29.03
C LEU A 63 -6.41 16.40 -28.64
N TYR A 64 -6.07 15.55 -29.61
CA TYR A 64 -5.54 14.21 -29.33
C TYR A 64 -4.18 14.25 -28.62
N ARG A 65 -3.27 15.15 -29.01
CA ARG A 65 -1.99 15.39 -28.29
C ARG A 65 -2.21 15.95 -26.90
N PHE A 66 -3.25 16.75 -26.67
CA PHE A 66 -3.64 17.21 -25.34
C PHE A 66 -4.15 16.04 -24.49
N ILE A 67 -5.12 15.26 -24.99
CA ILE A 67 -5.65 14.07 -24.32
C ILE A 67 -4.51 13.08 -24.00
N LYS A 68 -3.61 12.79 -24.94
CA LYS A 68 -2.48 11.88 -24.69
C LYS A 68 -1.47 12.39 -23.69
N ARG A 69 -1.21 13.70 -23.64
CA ARG A 69 -0.39 14.30 -22.56
C ARG A 69 -1.10 14.25 -21.21
N TRP A 70 -2.42 14.42 -21.20
CA TRP A 70 -3.22 14.36 -19.98
C TRP A 70 -3.35 12.91 -19.46
N ASP A 71 -3.58 11.94 -20.34
CA ASP A 71 -3.51 10.50 -20.06
C ASP A 71 -2.14 10.12 -19.47
N LEU A 72 -1.04 10.64 -20.04
CA LEU A 72 0.32 10.38 -19.56
C LEU A 72 0.57 11.01 -18.19
N GLN A 73 0.24 12.28 -18.00
CA GLN A 73 0.36 12.98 -16.70
C GLN A 73 -0.51 12.35 -15.62
N MET A 74 -1.70 11.86 -15.99
CA MET A 74 -2.56 11.11 -15.07
C MET A 74 -1.95 9.76 -14.74
N ARG A 75 -1.40 9.01 -15.71
CA ARG A 75 -0.69 7.75 -15.42
C ARG A 75 0.52 7.97 -14.53
N GLU A 76 1.38 8.93 -14.82
CA GLU A 76 2.54 9.28 -13.97
C GLU A 76 2.09 9.67 -12.55
N GLY A 77 1.04 10.49 -12.42
CA GLY A 77 0.49 10.90 -11.12
C GLY A 77 -0.33 9.82 -10.39
N TRP A 78 -0.81 8.79 -11.09
CA TRP A 78 -1.48 7.63 -10.50
C TRP A 78 -0.45 6.55 -10.15
N ASP A 79 0.41 6.11 -11.06
CA ASP A 79 1.38 5.01 -10.83
C ASP A 79 2.28 5.27 -9.60
N GLU A 80 2.66 6.52 -9.33
CA GLU A 80 3.46 6.89 -8.15
C GLU A 80 2.66 6.92 -6.82
N LEU A 81 1.34 7.17 -6.88
CA LEU A 81 0.52 7.50 -5.70
C LEU A 81 -0.83 6.76 -5.61
N GLU A 82 -1.08 5.74 -6.44
CA GLU A 82 -2.41 5.11 -6.57
C GLU A 82 -2.84 4.40 -5.29
N ALA A 83 -1.91 3.70 -4.63
CA ALA A 83 -2.13 3.12 -3.30
C ALA A 83 -2.36 4.17 -2.19
N PHE A 84 -2.01 5.44 -2.44
CA PHE A 84 -1.96 6.50 -1.42
C PHE A 84 -2.89 7.69 -1.69
N LYS A 85 -3.81 7.58 -2.67
CA LYS A 85 -4.72 8.67 -3.11
C LYS A 85 -5.53 9.32 -1.98
N GLY A 86 -5.88 8.55 -0.96
CA GLY A 86 -6.68 9.02 0.18
C GLY A 86 -5.88 9.72 1.28
N LEU A 87 -4.54 9.74 1.20
CA LEU A 87 -3.70 10.34 2.23
C LEU A 87 -3.45 11.83 1.97
N PRO A 88 -3.42 12.69 3.00
CA PRO A 88 -2.96 14.07 2.84
C PRO A 88 -1.51 14.10 2.37
N LYS A 89 -1.20 15.03 1.47
CA LYS A 89 0.17 15.19 0.95
C LYS A 89 1.09 15.74 2.04
N PRO A 90 2.30 15.17 2.23
CA PRO A 90 3.29 15.73 3.15
C PRO A 90 3.75 17.12 2.68
N LYS A 91 4.35 17.90 3.60
CA LYS A 91 4.95 19.18 3.26
C LYS A 91 6.16 18.99 2.34
N ARG A 92 6.19 19.77 1.25
CA ARG A 92 7.28 19.81 0.28
C ARG A 92 8.38 20.78 0.71
N GLN A 93 9.15 20.38 1.73
CA GLN A 93 10.35 21.09 2.18
C GLN A 93 11.61 20.32 1.78
N PHE A 94 12.70 21.04 1.53
CA PHE A 94 14.02 20.43 1.47
C PHE A 94 14.37 19.86 2.85
N GLY A 95 14.70 18.57 2.96
CA GLY A 95 14.92 17.88 4.23
C GLY A 95 13.77 16.95 4.65
N ASN A 96 12.54 17.16 4.12
CA ASN A 96 11.38 16.31 4.42
C ASN A 96 11.24 15.11 3.46
N GLU A 97 12.32 14.70 2.79
CA GLU A 97 12.29 13.56 1.85
C GLU A 97 11.78 12.26 2.49
N ALA A 98 12.01 12.08 3.79
CA ALA A 98 11.55 10.90 4.53
C ALA A 98 10.02 10.78 4.56
N ALA A 99 9.28 11.88 4.45
CA ALA A 99 7.82 11.85 4.39
C ALA A 99 7.25 11.58 2.98
N GLU A 100 8.05 11.79 1.92
CA GLU A 100 7.65 11.50 0.54
C GLU A 100 7.97 10.04 0.13
N VAL A 101 9.00 9.45 0.72
CA VAL A 101 9.36 8.03 0.53
C VAL A 101 8.26 7.08 1.03
N ILE A 102 8.05 5.97 0.32
CA ILE A 102 7.18 4.87 0.77
C ILE A 102 7.97 4.02 1.78
N TRP A 103 7.45 3.86 2.99
CA TRP A 103 8.08 3.13 4.08
C TRP A 103 7.64 1.67 4.13
N PRO A 104 8.57 0.71 4.00
CA PRO A 104 8.28 -0.70 4.26
C PRO A 104 7.87 -0.91 5.72
N TYR A 105 6.77 -1.61 5.94
CA TYR A 105 6.26 -1.88 7.29
C TYR A 105 7.27 -2.65 8.17
N ALA A 106 8.12 -3.50 7.57
CA ALA A 106 9.21 -4.18 8.27
C ALA A 106 10.18 -3.19 8.97
N LEU A 107 10.63 -2.14 8.28
CA LEU A 107 11.50 -1.10 8.85
C LEU A 107 10.83 -0.31 9.98
N LEU A 108 9.50 -0.11 9.88
CA LEU A 108 8.71 0.50 10.95
C LEU A 108 8.62 -0.43 12.17
N LEU A 109 8.47 -1.74 11.97
CA LEU A 109 8.46 -2.74 13.06
C LEU A 109 9.83 -2.97 13.70
N GLU A 110 10.93 -2.81 12.97
CA GLU A 110 12.29 -2.84 13.55
C GLU A 110 12.56 -1.61 14.43
N ARG A 111 11.99 -0.44 14.07
CA ARG A 111 12.29 0.86 14.71
C ARG A 111 11.14 1.36 15.58
N VAL A 112 10.74 0.56 16.57
CA VAL A 112 9.69 0.97 17.51
C VAL A 112 10.22 1.99 18.52
N VAL A 113 9.93 3.27 18.27
CA VAL A 113 10.21 4.36 19.22
C VAL A 113 8.91 4.83 19.87
N LYS A 114 8.91 4.97 21.20
CA LYS A 114 7.83 5.60 21.96
C LYS A 114 8.35 6.87 22.63
N VAL A 115 7.59 7.95 22.51
CA VAL A 115 7.86 9.23 23.18
C VAL A 115 6.68 9.58 24.08
N HIS A 116 6.88 10.47 25.05
CA HIS A 116 5.83 10.79 26.00
C HIS A 116 4.56 11.33 25.30
N PRO A 117 3.34 10.89 25.67
CA PRO A 117 2.11 11.27 24.96
C PRO A 117 1.80 12.77 24.93
N PHE A 118 2.37 13.55 25.87
CA PHE A 118 2.25 15.02 25.90
C PHE A 118 3.15 15.75 24.89
N THR A 119 4.07 15.07 24.23
CA THR A 119 4.86 15.64 23.13
C THR A 119 3.94 16.01 21.97
N LYS A 120 4.01 17.27 21.52
CA LYS A 120 3.18 17.81 20.44
C LYS A 120 3.82 17.61 19.07
N SER A 121 5.06 18.07 18.92
CA SER A 121 5.79 18.10 17.65
C SER A 121 7.29 17.95 17.89
N ILE A 122 8.01 17.39 16.92
CA ILE A 122 9.47 17.31 16.88
C ILE A 122 9.95 17.83 15.51
N TYR A 123 10.72 18.91 15.52
CA TYR A 123 11.31 19.52 14.32
C TYR A 123 12.82 19.31 14.33
N VAL A 124 13.42 18.91 13.22
CA VAL A 124 14.88 18.79 13.08
C VAL A 124 15.38 19.75 12.01
N TYR A 125 16.27 20.65 12.39
CA TYR A 125 16.86 21.67 11.53
C TYR A 125 18.35 21.42 11.34
N TYR A 126 18.82 21.45 10.08
CA TYR A 126 20.24 21.29 9.77
C TYR A 126 20.65 22.12 8.54
N GLY A 127 21.89 22.62 8.53
CA GLY A 127 22.42 23.39 7.40
C GLY A 127 22.71 22.53 6.16
N GLN A 128 22.60 23.12 4.97
CA GLN A 128 23.03 22.50 3.72
C GLN A 128 24.57 22.39 3.65
N ARG A 129 25.30 23.37 4.19
CA ARG A 129 26.76 23.45 4.11
C ARG A 129 27.38 23.66 5.49
N GLN A 130 28.58 23.12 5.68
CA GLN A 130 29.38 23.18 6.90
C GLN A 130 30.81 23.53 6.51
N ALA A 131 31.51 24.35 7.31
CA ALA A 131 32.93 24.65 7.06
C ALA A 131 33.85 23.71 7.86
N THR A 132 33.50 23.39 9.10
CA THR A 132 34.26 22.46 9.95
C THR A 132 33.90 20.98 9.70
N PRO A 133 34.87 20.05 9.91
CA PRO A 133 34.61 18.62 9.85
C PRO A 133 33.66 18.14 10.97
N GLN A 134 33.71 18.80 12.14
CA GLN A 134 32.82 18.50 13.26
C GLN A 134 31.37 18.92 12.96
N GLY A 135 31.17 20.13 12.39
CA GLY A 135 29.84 20.55 11.93
C GLY A 135 29.28 19.64 10.85
N LYS A 136 30.13 19.17 9.92
CA LYS A 136 29.74 18.16 8.92
C LYS A 136 29.28 16.84 9.56
N LEU A 137 30.00 16.35 10.57
CA LEU A 137 29.58 15.16 11.33
C LEU A 137 28.23 15.39 12.04
N ALA A 138 28.06 16.54 12.70
CA ALA A 138 26.81 16.91 13.37
C ALA A 138 25.60 16.94 12.42
N VAL A 139 25.76 17.56 11.24
CA VAL A 139 24.72 17.56 10.20
C VAL A 139 24.46 16.17 9.64
N GLU A 140 25.49 15.34 9.45
CA GLU A 140 25.29 13.94 9.05
C GLU A 140 24.52 13.15 10.12
N THR A 141 24.84 13.30 11.40
CA THR A 141 24.09 12.71 12.52
C THR A 141 22.63 13.17 12.53
N ALA A 142 22.37 14.48 12.46
CA ALA A 142 21.02 15.04 12.43
C ALA A 142 20.22 14.52 11.23
N LYS A 143 20.84 14.44 10.05
CA LYS A 143 20.23 13.95 8.80
C LYS A 143 19.97 12.44 8.81
N ARG A 144 20.86 11.63 9.39
CA ARG A 144 20.62 10.19 9.60
C ARG A 144 19.47 9.99 10.59
N PHE A 145 19.52 10.64 11.76
CA PHE A 145 18.44 10.61 12.75
C PHE A 145 17.07 10.99 12.14
N ALA A 146 17.02 12.09 11.40
CA ALA A 146 15.86 12.56 10.65
C ALA A 146 15.27 11.49 9.74
N ARG A 147 16.13 10.88 8.90
CA ARG A 147 15.75 9.86 7.92
C ARG A 147 15.44 8.50 8.54
N GLU A 148 15.99 8.18 9.70
CA GLU A 148 15.91 6.85 10.29
C GLU A 148 14.80 6.71 11.33
N PHE A 149 14.56 7.74 12.16
CA PHE A 149 13.75 7.63 13.38
C PHE A 149 12.52 8.54 13.42
N LEU A 150 12.46 9.67 12.70
CA LEU A 150 11.30 10.56 12.80
C LEU A 150 10.01 9.93 12.26
N ILE A 151 10.06 9.29 11.08
CA ILE A 151 8.87 8.63 10.52
C ILE A 151 8.41 7.47 11.42
N PRO A 152 9.29 6.60 11.95
CA PRO A 152 8.90 5.67 13.01
C PRO A 152 8.32 6.34 14.27
N ILE A 153 8.85 7.49 14.72
CA ILE A 153 8.29 8.23 15.86
C ILE A 153 6.83 8.63 15.59
N THR A 154 6.51 9.32 14.48
CA THR A 154 5.11 9.70 14.21
C THR A 154 4.24 8.47 13.90
N PHE A 155 4.80 7.44 13.26
CA PHE A 155 4.07 6.20 12.98
C PHE A 155 3.61 5.51 14.27
N HIS A 156 4.52 5.32 15.23
CA HIS A 156 4.25 4.67 16.52
C HIS A 156 3.59 5.57 17.56
N ASN A 157 3.62 6.89 17.37
CA ASN A 157 3.04 7.89 18.26
C ASN A 157 2.19 8.83 17.40
N SER A 158 0.98 8.37 17.04
CA SER A 158 0.12 9.02 16.04
C SER A 158 -0.30 10.44 16.40
N GLN A 159 -0.19 10.84 17.67
CA GLN A 159 -0.39 12.20 18.13
C GLN A 159 0.79 13.14 17.81
N VAL A 160 2.00 12.64 17.56
CA VAL A 160 3.21 13.46 17.40
C VAL A 160 3.40 13.83 15.95
N TYR A 161 3.51 15.13 15.67
CA TYR A 161 3.89 15.62 14.35
C TYR A 161 5.41 15.69 14.22
N VAL A 162 5.98 15.27 13.09
CA VAL A 162 7.42 15.34 12.83
C VAL A 162 7.70 16.04 11.51
N GLU A 163 8.75 16.87 11.47
CA GLU A 163 9.14 17.62 10.28
C GLU A 163 10.66 17.88 10.28
N THR A 164 11.23 17.95 9.09
CA THR A 164 12.67 18.16 8.87
C THR A 164 12.89 19.21 7.81
N GLU A 165 13.75 20.17 8.13
CA GLU A 165 14.06 21.28 7.23
C GLU A 165 15.58 21.48 7.09
N MET A 166 16.05 21.44 5.85
CA MET A 166 17.43 21.72 5.47
C MET A 166 17.57 23.19 5.11
N LEU A 167 18.19 23.95 6.01
CA LEU A 167 18.40 25.38 5.86
C LEU A 167 19.52 25.66 4.84
N LEU A 168 19.29 26.57 3.90
CA LEU A 168 20.24 26.90 2.81
C LEU A 168 21.37 27.85 3.25
N GLU A 169 21.96 27.56 4.40
CA GLU A 169 22.97 28.36 5.08
C GLU A 169 24.23 27.55 5.42
N TYR A 170 25.28 28.26 5.86
CA TYR A 170 26.43 27.66 6.53
C TYR A 170 26.12 27.57 8.02
N ASN A 171 25.87 26.35 8.50
CA ASN A 171 25.51 26.09 9.89
C ASN A 171 26.24 24.84 10.39
N GLU A 172 26.92 24.97 11.52
CA GLU A 172 27.75 23.92 12.12
C GLU A 172 27.08 23.20 13.31
N THR A 173 25.98 23.75 13.82
CA THR A 173 25.22 23.21 14.94
C THR A 173 23.78 22.99 14.49
N PRO A 174 23.42 21.78 14.02
CA PRO A 174 22.02 21.42 13.84
C PRO A 174 21.31 21.38 15.20
N TRP A 175 19.99 21.49 15.19
CA TRP A 175 19.20 21.40 16.42
C TRP A 175 17.86 20.69 16.21
N VAL A 176 17.34 20.13 17.30
CA VAL A 176 16.01 19.53 17.38
C VAL A 176 15.14 20.41 18.29
N VAL A 177 13.97 20.82 17.83
CA VAL A 177 12.97 21.53 18.64
C VAL A 177 11.86 20.55 19.01
N VAL A 178 11.70 20.30 20.30
CA VAL A 178 10.61 19.49 20.86
C VAL A 178 9.57 20.44 21.46
N HIS A 179 8.32 20.31 21.04
CA HIS A 179 7.19 21.03 21.65
C HIS A 179 6.32 20.08 22.46
N SER A 180 5.73 20.59 23.53
CA SER A 180 4.70 19.96 24.36
C SER A 180 3.31 20.51 24.00
N LEU A 181 2.27 19.76 24.37
CA LEU A 181 0.86 20.14 24.17
C LEU A 181 0.44 21.36 24.99
N ASP A 182 1.10 21.63 26.13
CA ASP A 182 0.89 22.82 26.96
C ASP A 182 1.56 24.11 26.40
N GLY A 183 2.27 24.00 25.27
CA GLY A 183 3.02 25.10 24.66
C GLY A 183 4.47 25.21 25.13
N GLY A 184 4.92 24.39 26.08
CA GLY A 184 6.33 24.28 26.44
C GLY A 184 7.19 23.84 25.25
N GLN A 185 8.44 24.30 25.20
CA GLN A 185 9.39 23.91 24.15
C GLN A 185 10.80 23.71 24.71
N HIS A 186 11.57 22.82 24.10
CA HIS A 186 12.97 22.57 24.41
C HIS A 186 13.77 22.45 23.11
N ILE A 187 14.98 23.02 23.09
CA ILE A 187 15.87 23.01 21.94
C ILE A 187 17.12 22.21 22.30
N LEU A 188 17.36 21.13 21.58
CA LEU A 188 18.53 20.27 21.71
C LEU A 188 19.52 20.55 20.57
N PRO A 189 20.71 21.10 20.85
CA PRO A 189 21.76 21.18 19.84
C PRO A 189 22.38 19.80 19.60
N VAL A 190 22.74 19.50 18.35
CA VAL A 190 23.34 18.22 17.94
C VAL A 190 24.86 18.34 18.00
N HIS A 191 25.46 17.81 19.08
CA HIS A 191 26.91 17.80 19.29
C HIS A 191 27.42 16.37 19.44
N PRO A 192 27.76 15.66 18.34
CA PRO A 192 28.35 14.34 18.41
C PRO A 192 29.77 14.43 19.02
N ALA A 193 30.11 13.44 19.85
CA ALA A 193 31.46 13.34 20.42
C ALA A 193 32.51 13.09 19.33
N GLU A 194 33.69 13.72 19.47
CA GLU A 194 34.78 13.56 18.51
C GLU A 194 35.22 12.10 18.41
N GLY A 195 35.30 11.58 17.18
CA GLY A 195 35.68 10.19 16.92
C GLY A 195 34.58 9.14 17.14
N ALA A 196 33.39 9.51 17.59
CA ALA A 196 32.26 8.57 17.68
C ALA A 196 31.78 8.15 16.27
N PRO A 197 31.46 6.85 16.04
CA PRO A 197 30.85 6.44 14.78
C PRO A 197 29.44 7.01 14.66
N ALA A 198 29.04 7.37 13.43
CA ALA A 198 27.78 8.06 13.16
C ALA A 198 26.55 7.35 13.76
N ASP A 199 26.53 6.02 13.75
CA ASP A 199 25.38 5.22 14.22
C ASP A 199 25.21 5.32 15.75
N VAL A 200 26.32 5.38 16.50
CA VAL A 200 26.31 5.63 17.95
C VAL A 200 25.88 7.07 18.24
N ALA A 201 26.34 8.04 17.45
CA ALA A 201 25.90 9.43 17.58
C ALA A 201 24.41 9.61 17.30
N VAL A 202 23.83 8.88 16.34
CA VAL A 202 22.39 8.86 16.05
C VAL A 202 21.61 8.22 17.20
N ALA A 203 22.08 7.08 17.73
CA ALA A 203 21.45 6.43 18.88
C ALA A 203 21.48 7.30 20.15
N GLN A 204 22.58 8.03 20.37
CA GLN A 204 22.70 9.01 21.45
C GLN A 204 21.72 10.17 21.27
N LEU A 205 21.65 10.76 20.07
CA LEU A 205 20.69 11.82 19.75
C LEU A 205 19.23 11.37 19.95
N LEU A 206 18.90 10.13 19.56
CA LEU A 206 17.60 9.53 19.82
C LEU A 206 17.31 9.44 21.33
N SER A 207 18.28 8.98 22.13
CA SER A 207 18.16 8.91 23.60
C SER A 207 17.90 10.29 24.20
N ASP A 208 18.60 11.32 23.73
CA ASP A 208 18.50 12.67 24.27
C ASP A 208 17.20 13.37 23.84
N VAL A 209 16.71 13.11 22.62
CA VAL A 209 15.37 13.55 22.18
C VAL A 209 14.26 12.88 23.01
N VAL A 210 14.36 11.58 23.30
CA VAL A 210 13.38 10.89 24.17
C VAL A 210 13.39 11.47 25.58
N LYS A 211 14.58 11.66 26.19
CA LYS A 211 14.71 12.29 27.52
C LYS A 211 14.15 13.72 27.54
N ALA A 212 14.34 14.51 26.49
CA ALA A 212 13.75 15.85 26.40
C ALA A 212 12.23 15.81 26.29
N CYS A 213 11.66 14.84 25.57
CA CYS A 213 10.22 14.61 25.52
C CYS A 213 9.65 14.27 26.91
N GLU A 214 10.34 13.40 27.66
CA GLU A 214 9.97 13.03 29.03
C GLU A 214 10.14 14.20 30.02
N GLY A 215 11.25 14.94 29.93
CA GLY A 215 11.52 16.10 30.77
C GLY A 215 10.52 17.25 30.57
N LEU A 216 10.17 17.56 29.31
CA LEU A 216 9.09 18.50 29.00
C LEU A 216 7.75 18.03 29.55
N ALA A 217 7.43 16.75 29.41
CA ALA A 217 6.18 16.19 29.91
C ALA A 217 6.08 16.20 31.44
N ALA A 218 7.19 15.95 32.15
CA ALA A 218 7.25 16.03 33.60
C ALA A 218 7.09 17.48 34.12
N ALA A 219 7.41 18.48 33.30
CA ALA A 219 7.23 19.90 33.60
C ALA A 219 5.80 20.43 33.33
N VAL A 220 4.89 19.61 32.79
CA VAL A 220 3.51 20.02 32.47
C VAL A 220 2.73 20.39 33.74
N ALA A 221 2.30 21.66 33.82
CA ALA A 221 1.61 22.20 34.99
C ALA A 221 0.22 21.59 35.24
N ASN A 222 -0.56 21.30 34.19
CA ASN A 222 -1.91 20.71 34.31
C ASN A 222 -2.08 19.46 33.43
N PRO A 223 -1.66 18.28 33.90
CA PRO A 223 -1.72 17.06 33.10
C PRO A 223 -3.15 16.65 32.73
N LYS A 224 -4.17 17.01 33.52
CA LYS A 224 -5.58 16.65 33.21
C LYS A 224 -6.12 17.38 31.99
N GLU A 225 -5.80 18.67 31.85
CA GLU A 225 -6.17 19.45 30.66
C GLU A 225 -5.36 19.01 29.45
N VAL A 226 -4.07 18.72 29.63
CA VAL A 226 -3.24 18.20 28.53
C VAL A 226 -3.71 16.82 28.03
N THR A 227 -4.15 15.91 28.91
CA THR A 227 -4.78 14.65 28.49
C THR A 227 -6.09 14.88 27.72
N ARG A 228 -6.90 15.89 28.08
CA ARG A 228 -8.08 16.26 27.26
C ARG A 228 -7.67 16.77 25.89
N MET A 229 -6.69 17.68 25.82
CA MET A 229 -6.16 18.18 24.55
C MET A 229 -5.56 17.07 23.68
N LEU A 230 -4.95 16.05 24.29
CA LEU A 230 -4.47 14.86 23.58
C LEU A 230 -5.61 14.04 22.98
N ASN A 231 -6.68 13.79 23.74
CA ASN A 231 -7.82 12.99 23.28
C ASN A 231 -8.59 13.69 22.13
N GLU A 232 -8.70 15.02 22.16
CA GLU A 232 -9.33 15.82 21.10
C GLU A 232 -8.41 16.03 19.88
N ARG A 233 -7.13 15.63 19.95
CA ARG A 233 -6.17 15.90 18.87
C ARG A 233 -6.29 14.88 17.73
N PRO A 234 -6.40 15.31 16.47
CA PRO A 234 -6.41 14.40 15.33
C PRO A 234 -5.05 13.71 15.12
N LEU A 235 -5.08 12.54 14.48
CA LEU A 235 -3.90 11.80 14.08
C LEU A 235 -3.01 12.65 13.15
N GLN A 236 -1.72 12.76 13.47
CA GLN A 236 -0.74 13.54 12.71
C GLN A 236 -0.05 12.71 11.62
N ASN A 237 0.04 11.40 11.80
CA ASN A 237 0.74 10.47 10.91
C ASN A 237 -0.01 10.11 9.61
N GLN A 238 -1.11 10.79 9.30
CA GLN A 238 -1.96 10.49 8.14
C GLN A 238 -1.26 10.64 6.78
N TYR A 239 -0.18 11.43 6.70
CA TYR A 239 0.58 11.62 5.45
C TYR A 239 1.60 10.51 5.17
N VAL A 240 1.85 9.61 6.13
CA VAL A 240 2.90 8.58 6.01
C VAL A 240 2.46 7.50 5.03
N ARG A 241 3.26 7.31 3.97
CA ARG A 241 3.05 6.27 2.94
C ARG A 241 3.67 4.97 3.42
N ILE A 242 2.84 3.96 3.64
CA ILE A 242 3.28 2.68 4.23
C ILE A 242 3.02 1.55 3.22
N ASP A 243 4.06 0.78 2.91
CA ASP A 243 3.95 -0.49 2.19
C ASP A 243 3.75 -1.63 3.21
N TYR A 244 2.55 -2.22 3.20
CA TYR A 244 2.16 -3.31 4.12
C TYR A 244 2.57 -4.72 3.65
N GLN A 245 3.30 -4.84 2.52
CA GLN A 245 4.05 -6.03 2.08
C GLN A 245 3.30 -7.36 2.18
N TRP A 246 3.51 -8.13 3.26
CA TRP A 246 2.88 -9.42 3.53
C TRP A 246 2.14 -9.46 4.89
N PHE A 247 2.05 -8.34 5.59
CA PHE A 247 1.47 -8.28 6.94
C PHE A 247 -0.07 -8.18 6.93
N GLY A 248 -0.65 -7.77 5.81
CA GLY A 248 -2.09 -7.52 5.65
C GLY A 248 -2.40 -6.01 5.59
N ASP A 249 -3.36 -5.65 4.75
CA ASP A 249 -3.71 -4.25 4.52
C ASP A 249 -4.52 -3.71 5.71
N THR A 250 -5.48 -4.50 6.18
CA THR A 250 -6.35 -4.12 7.30
C THR A 250 -5.66 -4.31 8.66
N PRO A 251 -6.05 -3.51 9.69
CA PRO A 251 -5.56 -3.72 11.06
C PRO A 251 -5.94 -5.07 11.67
N ASP A 252 -6.97 -5.73 11.15
CA ASP A 252 -7.45 -7.01 11.67
C ASP A 252 -6.75 -8.20 10.99
N GLU A 253 -6.35 -8.11 9.71
CA GLU A 253 -5.41 -9.06 9.09
C GLU A 253 -4.04 -9.03 9.79
N ARG A 254 -3.50 -7.82 10.03
CA ARG A 254 -2.22 -7.63 10.73
C ARG A 254 -2.21 -8.22 12.15
N ARG A 255 -3.38 -8.30 12.79
CA ARG A 255 -3.57 -8.85 14.14
C ARG A 255 -4.32 -10.18 14.13
N SER A 256 -4.44 -10.85 12.98
CA SER A 256 -5.15 -12.14 12.85
C SER A 256 -4.57 -13.27 13.70
N HIS A 257 -3.30 -13.13 14.10
CA HIS A 257 -2.59 -14.04 15.01
C HIS A 257 -2.82 -13.71 16.50
N LEU A 258 -3.63 -12.69 16.83
CA LEU A 258 -3.95 -12.25 18.19
C LEU A 258 -5.47 -12.21 18.41
N VAL A 259 -5.90 -12.38 19.66
CA VAL A 259 -7.32 -12.23 20.02
C VAL A 259 -7.63 -10.76 20.30
N LYS A 260 -8.59 -10.19 19.55
CA LYS A 260 -9.09 -8.82 19.70
C LYS A 260 -10.24 -8.80 20.72
N TRP A 261 -9.91 -8.52 21.98
CA TRP A 261 -10.91 -8.35 23.06
C TRP A 261 -11.54 -6.95 23.06
N ASP A 262 -10.79 -5.94 22.60
CA ASP A 262 -11.26 -4.57 22.47
C ASP A 262 -12.12 -4.43 21.20
N PHE A 263 -13.43 -4.66 21.34
CA PHE A 263 -14.43 -4.44 20.29
C PHE A 263 -15.65 -3.70 20.83
N ASP A 264 -16.22 -2.80 20.04
CA ASP A 264 -17.53 -2.20 20.33
C ASP A 264 -18.64 -3.16 19.86
N PRO A 265 -19.57 -3.61 20.73
CA PRO A 265 -20.72 -4.40 20.33
C PRO A 265 -21.56 -3.76 19.20
N ALA A 266 -21.62 -2.42 19.14
CA ALA A 266 -22.35 -1.69 18.09
C ALA A 266 -21.67 -1.77 16.71
N GLU A 267 -20.34 -1.87 16.66
CA GLU A 267 -19.58 -2.08 15.41
C GLU A 267 -19.64 -3.54 14.94
N VAL A 268 -19.71 -4.49 15.89
CA VAL A 268 -19.72 -5.94 15.59
C VAL A 268 -21.12 -6.43 15.16
N GLU A 269 -22.20 -5.78 15.56
CA GLU A 269 -23.57 -6.17 15.20
C GLU A 269 -23.85 -5.98 13.69
N PRO A 270 -24.07 -7.05 12.89
CA PRO A 270 -24.16 -6.88 11.44
C PRO A 270 -25.43 -6.14 11.01
N THR A 271 -25.25 -4.95 10.40
CA THR A 271 -26.31 -4.03 9.96
C THR A 271 -26.92 -4.43 8.61
N MET A 272 -27.43 -5.66 8.52
CA MET A 272 -28.05 -6.18 7.29
C MET A 272 -29.36 -6.95 7.52
N ARG A 273 -30.25 -6.91 6.52
CA ARG A 273 -31.47 -7.72 6.51
C ARG A 273 -31.11 -9.21 6.49
N GLN A 274 -31.81 -10.02 7.28
CA GLN A 274 -31.51 -11.46 7.45
C GLN A 274 -30.09 -11.77 7.98
N ARG A 275 -29.45 -10.87 8.73
CA ARG A 275 -28.09 -11.06 9.30
C ARG A 275 -27.81 -12.44 9.89
N THR A 276 -28.74 -13.03 10.63
CA THR A 276 -28.59 -14.37 11.23
C THR A 276 -28.38 -15.44 10.16
N ARG A 277 -29.14 -15.41 9.05
CA ARG A 277 -28.96 -16.31 7.90
C ARG A 277 -27.57 -16.15 7.27
N HIS A 278 -27.08 -14.91 7.12
CA HIS A 278 -25.76 -14.66 6.57
C HIS A 278 -24.64 -15.16 7.48
N VAL A 279 -24.73 -14.91 8.79
CA VAL A 279 -23.78 -15.39 9.81
C VAL A 279 -23.75 -16.92 9.88
N LEU A 280 -24.91 -17.59 9.89
CA LEU A 280 -24.97 -19.06 9.85
C LEU A 280 -24.29 -19.64 8.59
N ASN A 281 -24.50 -19.01 7.42
CA ASN A 281 -23.83 -19.41 6.18
C ASN A 281 -22.30 -19.20 6.23
N TRP A 282 -21.82 -18.09 6.79
CA TRP A 282 -20.38 -17.79 6.89
C TRP A 282 -19.65 -18.72 7.87
N LEU A 283 -20.28 -19.01 9.01
CA LEU A 283 -19.75 -19.94 10.01
C LEU A 283 -19.95 -21.41 9.62
N ASN A 284 -20.71 -21.69 8.55
CA ASN A 284 -21.17 -23.02 8.16
C ASN A 284 -21.78 -23.78 9.37
N TYR A 285 -22.64 -23.10 10.12
CA TYR A 285 -23.30 -23.61 11.32
C TYR A 285 -24.80 -23.74 11.10
N ASP A 286 -25.38 -24.90 11.43
CA ASP A 286 -26.78 -25.21 11.13
C ASP A 286 -27.80 -24.38 11.93
N GLY A 287 -27.39 -23.75 13.04
CA GLY A 287 -28.30 -22.99 13.91
C GLY A 287 -29.44 -23.82 14.51
N ASN A 288 -29.26 -25.15 14.58
CA ASN A 288 -30.29 -26.14 14.93
C ASN A 288 -31.55 -26.10 14.00
N LEU A 289 -31.39 -25.65 12.76
CA LEU A 289 -32.46 -25.63 11.76
C LEU A 289 -32.67 -27.02 11.12
N PRO A 290 -33.90 -27.37 10.71
CA PRO A 290 -34.17 -28.64 10.04
C PRO A 290 -33.62 -28.67 8.62
N ASN A 291 -33.06 -29.83 8.23
CA ASN A 291 -32.57 -30.08 6.89
C ASN A 291 -33.64 -29.88 5.80
N HIS A 292 -33.27 -29.19 4.71
CA HIS A 292 -34.17 -28.99 3.57
C HIS A 292 -34.52 -30.32 2.86
N ASN A 293 -35.77 -30.46 2.38
CA ASN A 293 -36.26 -31.71 1.80
C ASN A 293 -35.46 -32.18 0.55
N SER A 294 -34.82 -31.26 -0.18
CA SER A 294 -33.92 -31.64 -1.29
C SER A 294 -32.71 -32.46 -0.83
N VAL A 295 -32.19 -32.22 0.39
CA VAL A 295 -31.11 -33.01 0.99
C VAL A 295 -31.59 -34.45 1.17
N ARG A 296 -32.79 -34.65 1.75
CA ARG A 296 -33.40 -35.98 1.93
C ARG A 296 -33.59 -36.71 0.60
N ILE A 297 -34.07 -36.02 -0.43
CA ILE A 297 -34.27 -36.59 -1.78
C ILE A 297 -32.91 -37.00 -2.40
N ASN A 298 -31.90 -36.13 -2.32
CA ASN A 298 -30.57 -36.42 -2.83
C ASN A 298 -29.91 -37.60 -2.08
N VAL A 299 -30.00 -37.65 -0.75
CA VAL A 299 -29.49 -38.79 0.05
C VAL A 299 -30.14 -40.11 -0.36
N LEU A 300 -31.47 -40.13 -0.60
CA LEU A 300 -32.15 -41.33 -1.09
C LEU A 300 -31.73 -41.72 -2.52
N ARG A 301 -31.45 -40.74 -3.38
CA ARG A 301 -30.94 -40.97 -4.74
C ARG A 301 -29.52 -41.55 -4.73
N GLU A 302 -28.60 -40.97 -3.96
CA GLU A 302 -27.23 -41.47 -3.84
C GLU A 302 -27.20 -42.84 -3.15
N LYS A 303 -28.02 -43.08 -2.12
CA LYS A 303 -28.22 -44.42 -1.52
C LYS A 303 -28.69 -45.46 -2.54
N SER A 304 -29.49 -45.05 -3.53
CA SER A 304 -29.96 -45.94 -4.60
C SER A 304 -28.87 -46.22 -5.65
N ARG A 305 -28.04 -45.22 -6.00
CA ARG A 305 -26.87 -45.39 -6.88
C ARG A 305 -25.81 -46.29 -6.24
N LEU A 306 -25.51 -46.08 -4.96
CA LEU A 306 -24.54 -46.85 -4.18
C LEU A 306 -25.08 -48.20 -3.67
N ARG A 307 -26.18 -48.72 -4.23
CA ARG A 307 -26.79 -50.00 -3.83
C ARG A 307 -26.08 -51.25 -4.40
N SER A 308 -25.04 -51.05 -5.23
CA SER A 308 -24.27 -52.13 -5.88
C SER A 308 -23.60 -53.15 -4.93
N PRO A 309 -22.91 -52.76 -3.83
CA PRO A 309 -22.20 -53.73 -2.99
C PRO A 309 -23.18 -54.57 -2.16
N ARG A 310 -23.04 -55.90 -2.25
CA ARG A 310 -23.81 -56.85 -1.43
C ARG A 310 -23.20 -56.97 -0.04
N THR A 311 -24.00 -56.72 1.00
CA THR A 311 -23.61 -56.89 2.42
C THR A 311 -23.97 -58.27 2.99
N THR A 312 -24.26 -59.25 2.13
CA THR A 312 -24.59 -60.62 2.50
C THR A 312 -23.34 -61.38 2.99
N SER A 313 -23.41 -61.98 4.18
CA SER A 313 -22.35 -62.82 4.76
C SER A 313 -22.86 -64.23 5.06
N GLY A 314 -22.03 -65.25 4.81
CA GLY A 314 -22.42 -66.67 4.71
C GLY A 314 -23.37 -67.15 5.83
N PRO A 315 -22.90 -67.28 7.09
CA PRO A 315 -23.73 -67.75 8.21
C PRO A 315 -24.95 -66.86 8.51
N LYS A 316 -24.89 -65.56 8.20
CA LYS A 316 -26.03 -64.65 8.41
C LYS A 316 -27.14 -64.84 7.39
N THR A 317 -26.90 -65.51 6.25
CA THR A 317 -27.96 -65.75 5.25
C THR A 317 -29.09 -66.64 5.80
N PHE A 318 -28.78 -67.57 6.72
CA PHE A 318 -29.76 -68.40 7.41
C PHE A 318 -30.73 -67.60 8.29
N PHE A 319 -30.28 -66.52 8.93
CA PHE A 319 -31.13 -65.63 9.71
C PHE A 319 -31.84 -64.59 8.82
N ASN A 320 -31.15 -64.08 7.79
CA ASN A 320 -31.74 -63.14 6.84
C ASN A 320 -32.89 -63.76 6.01
N SER A 321 -32.88 -65.09 5.81
CA SER A 321 -33.96 -65.79 5.11
C SER A 321 -35.27 -65.84 5.90
N ALA A 322 -35.27 -65.57 7.21
CA ALA A 322 -36.49 -65.51 8.03
C ALA A 322 -37.48 -64.40 7.60
N GLY A 323 -37.01 -63.40 6.83
CA GLY A 323 -37.89 -62.44 6.16
C GLY A 323 -38.73 -63.07 5.04
N SER A 324 -38.23 -64.13 4.40
CA SER A 324 -38.93 -64.95 3.42
C SER A 324 -39.69 -66.07 4.13
N ARG A 325 -40.93 -65.76 4.54
CA ARG A 325 -41.79 -66.62 5.37
C ARG A 325 -42.35 -67.83 4.60
N ALA A 326 -41.47 -68.76 4.20
CA ALA A 326 -41.82 -69.90 3.34
C ALA A 326 -42.50 -71.09 4.07
N ASN A 327 -42.43 -71.16 5.40
CA ASN A 327 -43.07 -72.22 6.17
C ASN A 327 -44.58 -71.96 6.31
N ALA A 328 -45.43 -72.95 6.01
CA ALA A 328 -46.89 -72.85 6.15
C ALA A 328 -47.38 -72.58 7.59
N ARG A 329 -46.53 -72.81 8.61
CA ARG A 329 -46.79 -72.44 10.01
C ARG A 329 -46.49 -70.98 10.34
N SER A 330 -45.95 -70.24 9.37
CA SER A 330 -45.72 -68.80 9.50
C SER A 330 -47.04 -68.05 9.41
N SER A 331 -47.23 -67.04 10.25
CA SER A 331 -48.43 -66.19 10.20
C SER A 331 -48.04 -64.73 10.02
N ARG A 332 -48.92 -63.92 9.40
CA ARG A 332 -48.66 -62.47 9.25
C ARG A 332 -48.75 -61.75 10.59
N PHE A 333 -49.82 -62.03 11.35
CA PHE A 333 -50.20 -61.32 12.57
C PHE A 333 -49.77 -62.03 13.87
N GLY A 334 -49.78 -63.36 13.92
CA GLY A 334 -49.28 -64.15 15.07
C GLY A 334 -47.77 -64.43 15.04
N GLY A 335 -47.02 -63.78 14.15
CA GLY A 335 -45.57 -63.93 14.04
C GLY A 335 -45.09 -65.32 13.57
N GLN A 336 -43.89 -65.69 14.02
CA GLN A 336 -43.21 -66.95 13.65
C GLN A 336 -43.18 -67.99 14.78
N ALA A 337 -43.99 -67.81 15.85
CA ALA A 337 -43.92 -68.65 17.05
C ALA A 337 -44.11 -70.15 16.78
N ALA A 338 -44.99 -70.52 15.84
CA ALA A 338 -45.26 -71.92 15.46
C ALA A 338 -44.27 -72.51 14.42
N VAL A 339 -43.23 -71.76 14.05
CA VAL A 339 -42.27 -72.14 12.99
C VAL A 339 -41.04 -72.88 13.56
N GLY A 340 -40.64 -72.55 14.79
CA GLY A 340 -39.59 -73.28 15.51
C GLY A 340 -40.02 -74.73 15.83
N LYS A 341 -39.05 -75.64 15.85
CA LYS A 341 -39.19 -77.05 16.24
C LYS A 341 -38.16 -77.36 17.32
#